data_AF-A0A973X718-F1
#
_entry.id   AF-A0A973X718-F1
#
_cell.length_a   1.000
_cell.length_b   1.000
_cell.length_c   1.000
_cell.angle_alpha   90.00
_cell.angle_beta   90.00
_cell.angle_gamma   90.00
#
_symmetry.space_group_name_H-M   'P 1'
#
loop_
_entity.id
_entity.type
_entity.pdbx_description
1 polymer ?
#
loop_
_entity_poly.entity_id
_entity_poly.type
_entity_poly.pdbx_seq_one_letter_code
_entity_poly.pdbx_strand_id
1 'polypeptide(L)' 'MPVTDRVLIQARHISKSYTMGAPSQHADAGQTVHALRDVSLDILEGDFVAIMGASGSG' A
#
# COMPACT_ATOMS: atom_id res chain seq x y z
N MET A 1 26.91 -12.21 10.52
CA MET A 1 25.96 -12.80 9.55
C MET A 1 26.19 -12.06 8.24
N PRO A 2 26.63 -12.72 7.15
CA PRO A 2 26.74 -12.04 5.86
C PRO A 2 25.32 -11.68 5.40
N VAL A 3 25.09 -10.41 5.09
CA VAL A 3 23.84 -9.98 4.43
C VAL A 3 24.00 -10.36 2.97
N THR A 4 23.11 -11.21 2.46
CA THR A 4 23.03 -11.55 1.04
C THR A 4 22.05 -10.58 0.37
N ASP A 5 22.40 -10.00 -0.78
CA ASP A 5 21.55 -9.08 -1.58
C ASP A 5 20.35 -9.77 -2.25
N ARG A 6 19.82 -10.83 -1.64
CA ARG A 6 18.66 -11.56 -2.13
C ARG A 6 17.41 -10.78 -1.77
N VAL A 7 16.63 -10.39 -2.78
CA VAL A 7 15.28 -9.86 -2.58
C VAL A 7 14.40 -10.97 -1.99
N LEU A 8 13.86 -10.73 -0.80
CA LEU A 8 12.97 -11.65 -0.11
C LEU A 8 11.49 -11.29 -0.32
N ILE A 9 11.17 -9.99 -0.27
CA ILE A 9 9.83 -9.47 -0.55
C ILE A 9 9.94 -8.50 -1.72
N GLN A 10 9.13 -8.73 -2.73
CA GLN A 10 9.07 -7.91 -3.93
C GLN A 10 7.63 -7.44 -4.18
N ALA A 11 7.43 -6.13 -4.22
CA ALA A 11 6.20 -5.48 -4.64
C ALA A 11 6.47 -4.63 -5.88
N ARG A 12 5.63 -4.74 -6.91
CA ARG A 12 5.77 -3.99 -8.16
C ARG A 12 4.44 -3.40 -8.58
N HIS A 13 4.46 -2.11 -8.86
CA HIS A 13 3.33 -1.35 -9.42
C HIS A 13 2.01 -1.56 -8.67
N ILE A 14 2.09 -1.70 -7.34
CA ILE A 14 0.93 -2.00 -6.51
C ILE A 14 0.03 -0.77 -6.42
N SER A 15 -1.21 -0.96 -6.83
CA SER A 15 -2.27 0.03 -6.70
C SER A 15 -3.43 -0.56 -5.91
N LYS A 16 -3.99 0.21 -4.98
CA LYS A 16 -5.11 -0.22 -4.15
C LYS A 16 -6.12 0.90 -4.00
N SER A 17 -7.38 0.58 -4.28
CA SER A 17 -8.50 1.48 -4.08
C SER A 17 -9.59 0.80 -3.24
N TYR A 18 -10.29 1.59 -2.43
CA TYR A 18 -11.43 1.18 -1.62
C TYR A 18 -12.65 2.01 -2.02
N THR A 19 -13.81 1.39 -2.10
CA THR A 19 -15.08 2.11 -2.29
C THR A 19 -15.70 2.37 -0.93
N MET A 20 -16.04 3.63 -0.65
CA MET A 20 -16.53 4.08 0.64
C MET A 20 -17.91 4.74 0.48
N GLY A 21 -18.92 4.24 1.19
CA GLY A 21 -20.31 4.71 1.14
C GLY A 21 -21.32 3.55 1.01
N ALA A 22 -22.42 3.63 1.76
CA ALA A 22 -23.54 2.69 1.72
C ALA A 22 -24.74 3.29 0.93
N PRO A 23 -25.62 2.49 0.32
CA PRO A 23 -26.61 2.94 -0.67
C PRO A 23 -27.80 3.77 -0.12
N SER A 24 -27.78 4.24 1.12
CA SER A 24 -28.97 4.79 1.79
C SER A 24 -28.93 6.28 2.17
N GLN A 25 -27.93 7.07 1.78
CA GLN A 25 -27.91 8.51 2.12
C GLN A 25 -27.42 9.36 0.94
N HIS A 26 -28.39 10.01 0.26
CA HIS A 26 -28.24 11.03 -0.80
C HIS A 26 -27.44 10.60 -2.06
N ALA A 27 -27.81 11.21 -3.20
CA ALA A 27 -27.47 10.76 -4.55
C ALA A 27 -26.00 10.96 -5.00
N ASP A 28 -25.06 11.10 -4.06
CA ASP A 28 -23.64 11.14 -4.36
C ASP A 28 -23.07 9.73 -4.15
N ALA A 29 -22.95 9.02 -5.27
CA ALA A 29 -22.44 7.67 -5.37
C ALA A 29 -21.13 7.46 -4.59
N GLY A 30 -20.99 6.26 -3.99
CA GLY A 30 -19.86 5.90 -3.12
C GLY A 30 -18.51 6.41 -3.61
N GLN A 31 -17.78 7.08 -2.71
CA GLN A 31 -16.49 7.69 -3.00
C GLN A 31 -15.40 6.61 -3.12
N THR A 32 -14.63 6.63 -4.21
CA THR A 32 -13.44 5.78 -4.33
C THR A 32 -12.24 6.47 -3.67
N VAL A 33 -11.60 5.79 -2.72
CA VAL A 33 -10.36 6.22 -2.07
C VAL A 33 -9.21 5.39 -2.63
N HIS A 34 -8.20 6.07 -3.19
CA HIS A 34 -6.97 5.42 -3.66
C HIS A 34 -5.95 5.40 -2.52
N ALA A 35 -5.79 4.23 -1.91
CA ALA A 35 -4.88 4.01 -0.79
C ALA A 35 -3.42 3.88 -1.28
N LEU A 36 -3.18 3.07 -2.32
CA LEU A 36 -1.87 2.95 -2.97
C LEU A 36 -1.95 3.33 -4.45
N ARG A 37 -0.95 4.06 -4.93
CA ARG A 37 -0.80 4.47 -6.33
C ARG A 37 0.57 4.07 -6.84
N ASP A 38 0.62 3.00 -7.63
CA ASP A 38 1.82 2.54 -8.33
C ASP A 38 3.07 2.35 -7.43
N VAL A 39 2.90 1.68 -6.30
CA VAL A 39 3.96 1.49 -5.31
C VAL A 39 4.82 0.28 -5.65
N SER A 40 6.14 0.48 -5.69
CA SER A 40 7.13 -0.59 -5.83
C SER A 40 8.13 -0.57 -4.68
N LEU A 41 8.45 -1.73 -4.13
CA LEU A 41 9.36 -1.91 -2.99
C LEU A 41 10.06 -3.26 -3.09
N ASP A 42 11.33 -3.30 -2.68
CA ASP A 42 12.06 -4.53 -2.34
C ASP A 42 12.44 -4.51 -0.87
N ILE A 43 12.35 -5.67 -0.22
CA ILE A 43 12.92 -5.92 1.11
C ILE A 43 13.86 -7.11 0.97
N LEU A 44 15.13 -6.93 1.35
CA LEU A 44 16.17 -7.92 1.22
C LEU A 44 16.16 -8.89 2.41
N GLU A 45 16.77 -10.06 2.22
CA GLU A 45 16.94 -11.03 3.30
C GLU A 45 17.82 -10.43 4.42
N GLY A 46 17.26 -10.37 5.63
CA GLY A 46 17.93 -9.82 6.81
C GLY A 46 17.62 -8.35 7.11
N ASP A 47 16.88 -7.65 6.25
CA ASP A 47 16.44 -6.28 6.51
C ASP A 47 15.47 -6.20 7.70
N PHE A 48 15.66 -5.17 8.52
CA PHE A 48 14.69 -4.75 9.54
C PHE A 48 14.10 -3.39 9.12
N VAL A 49 12.92 -3.43 8.51
CA VAL A 49 12.28 -2.26 7.89
C VAL A 49 11.12 -1.75 8.72
N ALA A 50 11.05 -0.43 8.90
CA ALA A 50 9.87 0.26 9.43
C ALA A 50 9.16 1.03 8.31
N ILE A 51 7.84 0.89 8.22
CA ILE A 51 6.98 1.66 7.31
C ILE A 51 6.26 2.71 8.13
N MET A 52 6.40 3.97 7.73
CA MET A 52 5.87 5.13 8.47
C MET A 52 5.19 6.09 7.50
N GLY A 53 4.21 6.84 7.99
CA GLY A 53 3.49 7.84 7.20
C GLY A 53 2.41 8.55 8.03
N ALA A 54 1.86 9.63 7.48
CA ALA A 54 0.72 10.32 8.10
C ALA A 54 -0.54 9.45 8.06
N SER A 55 -1.55 9.78 8.87
CA SER A 55 -2.85 9.10 8.82
C SER A 55 -3.42 9.14 7.40
N GLY A 56 -3.68 7.97 6.81
CA GLY A 56 -4.21 7.82 5.45
C GLY A 56 -3.18 7.89 4.31
N SER A 57 -1.87 7.82 4.59
CA SER A 57 -0.83 7.91 3.55
C SER A 57 -0.66 6.67 2.67
N GLY A 58 -1.35 5.57 2.98
CA GLY A 58 -1.22 4.30 2.27
C GLY A 58 -2.41 3.40 2.50
#